data_AF-D3DZU6-F1
#
_entry.id   AF-D3DZU6-F1
#
_cell.length_a   1.000
_cell.length_b   1.000
_cell.length_c   1.000
_cell.angle_alpha   90.00
_cell.angle_beta   90.00
_cell.angle_gamma   90.00
#
_symmetry.space_group_name_H-M   'P 1'
#
loop_
_entity.id
_entity.type
_entity.pdbx_description
1 polymer ?
#
loop_
_entity_poly.entity_id
_entity_poly.type
_entity_poly.pdbx_seq_one_letter_code
_entity_poly.pdbx_strand_id
1 'polypeptide(L)'
;MMANKIRVNLTVDPNLWQLAKDKLPCSRSEFFENQLKMFLGIEDDESEIIKDIQTKENEINALRDKLCHVRKSKQLKLESNKSMEKAMASLNRMHKKYGKIGENQIRNLAHVHKVDFDDLKKECQDNCMNIFEFAEVPKHDSVM
;
A
#
# COMPACT_ATOMS: atom_id res chain seq x y z
N MET A 1 -26.49 -10.68 -35.59
CA MET A 1 -26.26 -10.26 -37.00
C MET A 1 -25.74 -8.83 -36.97
N MET A 2 -24.59 -8.53 -37.58
CA MET A 2 -24.17 -7.13 -37.74
C MET A 2 -25.19 -6.43 -38.65
N ALA A 3 -25.89 -5.43 -38.12
CA ALA A 3 -26.79 -4.61 -38.93
C ALA A 3 -26.00 -4.02 -40.10
N ASN A 4 -26.55 -4.09 -41.32
CA ASN A 4 -25.95 -3.48 -42.50
C ASN A 4 -25.78 -1.98 -42.24
N LYS A 5 -24.53 -1.53 -42.07
CA LYS A 5 -24.21 -0.11 -41.86
C LYS A 5 -24.15 0.60 -43.21
N ILE A 6 -24.80 1.75 -43.30
CA ILE A 6 -24.67 2.66 -44.45
C ILE A 6 -23.69 3.78 -44.11
N ARG A 7 -22.96 4.28 -45.11
CA ARG A 7 -22.11 5.46 -44.95
C ARG A 7 -22.95 6.71 -45.20
N VAL A 8 -23.01 7.59 -44.21
CA VAL A 8 -23.65 8.91 -44.30
C VAL A 8 -22.60 10.01 -44.16
N ASN A 9 -22.78 11.11 -44.88
CA ASN A 9 -21.93 12.30 -44.77
C ASN A 9 -22.65 13.35 -43.91
N LEU A 10 -21.99 13.84 -42.87
CA LEU A 10 -22.51 14.87 -41.98
C LEU A 10 -21.69 16.15 -42.14
N THR A 11 -22.37 17.29 -42.10
CA THR A 11 -21.72 18.61 -42.06
C THR A 11 -21.82 19.14 -40.64
N VAL A 12 -20.69 19.54 -40.07
CA VAL A 12 -20.57 20.05 -38.69
C VAL A 12 -19.81 21.36 -38.75
N ASP A 13 -20.14 22.29 -37.86
CA ASP A 13 -19.37 23.52 -37.71
C ASP A 13 -17.87 23.20 -37.45
N PRO A 14 -16.92 23.77 -38.23
CA PRO A 14 -15.50 23.45 -38.11
C PRO A 14 -14.90 23.78 -36.75
N ASN A 15 -15.33 24.89 -36.13
CA ASN A 15 -14.81 25.31 -34.83
C ASN A 15 -15.31 24.38 -33.73
N LEU A 16 -16.60 24.02 -33.77
CA LEU A 16 -17.19 23.05 -32.85
C LEU A 16 -16.54 21.67 -32.98
N TRP A 17 -16.29 21.22 -34.22
CA TRP A 17 -15.64 19.94 -34.47
C TRP A 17 -14.22 19.89 -33.89
N GLN A 18 -13.44 20.96 -34.06
CA GLN A 18 -12.08 21.04 -33.53
C GLN A 18 -12.05 20.97 -32.00
N LEU A 19 -13.02 21.60 -31.32
CA LEU A 19 -13.14 21.55 -29.86
C LEU A 19 -13.57 20.16 -29.34
N ALA A 20 -14.38 19.44 -30.12
CA ALA A 20 -14.96 18.17 -29.71
C ALA A 20 -14.04 16.97 -30.00
N LYS A 21 -13.31 16.97 -31.13
CA LYS A 21 -12.58 15.80 -31.65
C LYS A 21 -11.65 15.15 -30.62
N ASP A 22 -10.95 15.96 -29.82
CA ASP A 22 -9.99 15.47 -28.83
C ASP A 22 -10.64 15.15 -27.47
N LYS A 23 -11.93 15.45 -27.31
CA LYS A 23 -12.71 15.22 -26.09
C LYS A 23 -13.75 14.11 -26.24
N LEU A 24 -13.83 13.46 -27.40
CA LEU A 24 -14.78 12.38 -27.62
C LEU A 24 -14.39 11.15 -26.77
N PRO A 25 -15.33 10.56 -26.01
CA PRO A 25 -15.05 9.39 -25.17
C PRO A 25 -14.88 8.09 -25.98
N CYS A 26 -15.22 8.12 -27.27
CA CYS A 26 -15.24 6.96 -28.15
C CYS A 26 -14.95 7.38 -29.61
N SER A 27 -15.04 6.42 -30.54
CA SER A 27 -14.78 6.71 -31.96
C SER A 27 -15.82 7.69 -32.55
N ARG A 28 -15.43 8.43 -33.61
CA ARG A 28 -16.32 9.40 -34.27
C ARG A 28 -17.66 8.80 -34.69
N SER A 29 -17.63 7.63 -35.33
CA SER A 29 -18.83 6.94 -35.80
C SER A 29 -19.71 6.46 -34.64
N GLU A 30 -19.09 5.94 -33.59
CA GLU A 30 -19.79 5.46 -32.40
C GLU A 30 -20.44 6.59 -31.61
N PHE A 31 -19.78 7.75 -31.54
CA PHE A 31 -20.37 8.94 -30.92
C PHE A 31 -21.68 9.34 -31.61
N PHE A 32 -21.68 9.49 -32.94
CA PHE A 32 -22.90 9.85 -33.68
C PHE A 32 -23.96 8.75 -33.64
N GLU A 33 -23.57 7.47 -33.68
CA GLU A 33 -24.50 6.35 -33.54
C GLU A 33 -25.18 6.38 -32.15
N ASN A 34 -24.43 6.67 -31.08
CA ASN A 34 -24.99 6.82 -29.73
C ASN A 34 -25.91 8.04 -29.62
N GLN A 35 -25.56 9.18 -30.20
CA GLN A 35 -26.44 10.36 -30.20
C GLN A 35 -27.76 10.09 -30.94
N LEU A 36 -27.71 9.35 -32.06
CA LEU A 36 -28.92 8.94 -32.78
C LEU A 36 -29.77 7.96 -31.97
N LYS A 37 -29.15 6.99 -31.30
CA LYS A 37 -29.85 6.07 -30.39
C LYS A 37 -30.53 6.82 -29.24
N MET A 38 -29.82 7.74 -28.60
CA MET A 38 -30.36 8.61 -27.55
C MET A 38 -31.55 9.46 -28.06
N PHE A 39 -31.40 10.10 -29.22
CA PHE A 39 -32.47 10.93 -29.81
C PHE A 39 -33.71 10.10 -30.19
N LEU A 40 -33.51 8.86 -30.64
CA LEU A 40 -34.57 7.95 -31.01
C LEU A 40 -35.15 7.15 -29.83
N GLY A 41 -34.63 7.35 -28.60
CA GLY A 41 -35.03 6.57 -27.42
C GLY A 41 -34.73 5.08 -27.55
N ILE A 42 -33.74 4.71 -28.36
CA ILE A 42 -33.23 3.35 -28.48
C ILE A 42 -32.17 3.19 -27.38
N GLU A 43 -32.63 3.18 -26.13
CA GLU A 43 -31.79 2.87 -24.98
C GLU A 43 -31.44 1.38 -25.02
N ASP A 44 -30.15 1.08 -24.90
CA ASP A 44 -29.64 -0.28 -24.73
C ASP A 44 -29.37 -0.46 -23.23
N ASP A 45 -30.47 -0.56 -22.47
CA ASP A 45 -30.46 -0.69 -21.01
C ASP A 45 -29.52 -1.80 -20.54
N GLU A 46 -29.43 -2.89 -21.33
CA GLU A 46 -28.52 -3.99 -21.06
C GLU A 46 -27.06 -3.55 -21.13
N SER A 47 -26.67 -2.78 -22.16
CA SER A 47 -25.31 -2.25 -22.28
C SER A 47 -24.94 -1.26 -21.16
N GLU A 48 -25.89 -0.43 -20.72
CA GLU A 48 -25.66 0.48 -19.59
C GLU A 48 -25.48 -0.28 -18.27
N ILE A 49 -26.36 -1.24 -17.99
CA ILE A 49 -26.24 -2.11 -16.81
C ILE A 49 -24.90 -2.86 -16.81
N ILE A 50 -24.45 -3.36 -17.97
CA ILE A 50 -23.15 -4.03 -18.09
C ILE A 50 -21.98 -3.08 -17.77
N LYS A 51 -22.03 -1.82 -18.24
CA LYS A 51 -20.99 -0.82 -17.92
C LYS A 51 -20.97 -0.47 -16.43
N ASP A 52 -22.14 -0.38 -15.81
CA ASP A 52 -22.26 -0.11 -14.38
C ASP A 52 -21.69 -1.27 -13.56
N ILE A 53 -21.99 -2.52 -13.94
CA ILE A 53 -21.40 -3.72 -13.33
C ILE A 53 -19.88 -3.68 -13.41
N GLN A 54 -19.32 -3.45 -14.60
CA GLN A 54 -17.86 -3.37 -14.78
C GLN A 54 -17.22 -2.28 -13.93
N THR A 55 -17.88 -1.12 -13.84
CA THR A 55 -17.42 -0.01 -12.99
C THR A 55 -17.40 -0.41 -11.52
N LYS A 56 -18.46 -1.05 -11.03
CA LYS A 56 -18.54 -1.52 -9.64
C LYS A 56 -17.55 -2.64 -9.34
N GLU A 57 -17.29 -3.55 -10.27
CA GLU A 57 -16.26 -4.57 -10.11
C GLU A 57 -14.86 -3.96 -9.97
N ASN A 58 -14.55 -2.93 -10.77
CA ASN A 58 -13.29 -2.19 -10.66
C ASN A 58 -13.16 -1.48 -9.30
N GLU A 59 -14.22 -0.83 -8.81
CA GLU A 59 -14.26 -0.23 -7.48
C GLU A 59 -14.00 -1.28 -6.38
N ILE A 60 -14.66 -2.45 -6.47
CA ILE A 60 -14.45 -3.57 -5.53
C ILE A 60 -13.00 -4.04 -5.53
N ASN A 61 -12.40 -4.20 -6.71
CA ASN A 61 -11.01 -4.64 -6.82
C ASN A 61 -10.04 -3.62 -6.20
N ALA A 62 -10.23 -2.32 -6.48
CA ALA A 62 -9.44 -1.26 -5.85
C ALA A 62 -9.56 -1.25 -4.31
N LEU A 63 -10.77 -1.50 -3.77
CA LEU A 63 -10.98 -1.63 -2.33
C LEU A 63 -10.33 -2.89 -1.74
N ARG A 64 -10.35 -4.02 -2.45
CA ARG A 64 -9.65 -5.26 -2.06
C ARG A 64 -8.14 -5.04 -1.97
N ASP A 65 -7.56 -4.34 -2.93
CA ASP A 65 -6.12 -4.02 -2.91
C ASP A 65 -5.76 -3.12 -1.73
N LYS A 66 -6.56 -2.08 -1.45
CA LYS A 66 -6.39 -1.25 -0.26
C LYS A 66 -6.44 -2.10 1.02
N LEU A 67 -7.40 -3.02 1.13
CA LEU A 67 -7.49 -3.92 2.28
C LEU A 67 -6.26 -4.82 2.41
N CYS A 68 -5.74 -5.34 1.29
CA CYS A 68 -4.51 -6.13 1.26
C CYS A 68 -3.32 -5.33 1.80
N HIS A 69 -3.15 -4.07 1.37
CA HIS A 69 -2.12 -3.19 1.88
C HIS A 69 -2.26 -2.94 3.39
N VAL A 70 -3.45 -2.63 3.87
CA VAL A 70 -3.69 -2.43 5.32
C VAL A 70 -3.33 -3.69 6.12
N ARG A 71 -3.72 -4.87 5.64
CA ARG A 71 -3.39 -6.15 6.30
C ARG A 71 -1.87 -6.39 6.35
N LYS A 72 -1.18 -6.19 5.23
CA LYS A 72 0.30 -6.30 5.17
C LYS A 72 0.97 -5.33 6.14
N SER A 73 0.56 -4.07 6.17
CA SER A 73 1.11 -3.09 7.11
C SER A 73 0.86 -3.46 8.57
N LYS A 74 -0.33 -3.97 8.91
CA LYS A 74 -0.63 -4.47 10.26
C LYS A 74 0.27 -5.66 10.64
N GLN A 75 0.48 -6.59 9.72
CA GLN A 75 1.36 -7.74 9.95
C GLN A 75 2.81 -7.31 10.17
N LEU A 76 3.35 -6.42 9.33
CA LEU A 76 4.70 -5.88 9.47
C LEU A 76 4.89 -5.17 10.82
N LYS A 77 3.88 -4.39 11.26
CA LYS A 77 3.89 -3.76 12.59
C LYS A 77 3.90 -4.80 13.71
N LEU A 78 3.10 -5.86 13.59
CA LEU A 78 3.09 -6.95 14.58
C LEU A 78 4.43 -7.68 14.67
N GLU A 79 5.05 -7.96 13.52
CA GLU A 79 6.37 -8.59 13.44
C GLU A 79 7.47 -7.71 14.03
N SER A 80 7.45 -6.41 13.71
CA SER A 80 8.36 -5.41 14.27
C SER A 80 8.21 -5.31 15.79
N ASN A 81 6.98 -5.23 16.32
CA ASN A 81 6.73 -5.21 17.76
C ASN A 81 7.26 -6.47 18.46
N LYS A 82 7.04 -7.66 17.88
CA LYS A 82 7.58 -8.91 18.43
C LYS A 82 9.12 -8.94 18.44
N SER A 83 9.76 -8.38 17.42
CA SER A 83 11.22 -8.26 17.38
C SER A 83 11.73 -7.31 18.45
N MET A 84 11.06 -6.16 18.63
CA MET A 84 11.37 -5.19 19.69
C MET A 84 11.22 -5.80 21.09
N GLU A 85 10.10 -6.49 21.35
CA GLU A 85 9.85 -7.19 22.63
C GLU A 85 10.95 -8.21 22.95
N LYS A 86 11.42 -8.98 21.96
CA LYS A 86 12.51 -9.96 22.15
C LYS A 86 13.84 -9.28 22.49
N ALA A 87 14.17 -8.20 21.78
CA ALA A 87 15.38 -7.43 22.05
C ALA A 87 15.35 -6.83 23.47
N MET A 88 14.23 -6.20 23.84
CA MET A 88 14.01 -5.63 25.18
C MET A 88 14.01 -6.70 26.28
N ALA A 89 13.46 -7.89 26.05
CA ALA A 89 13.51 -8.98 27.02
C ALA A 89 14.95 -9.46 27.29
N SER A 90 15.82 -9.40 26.29
CA SER A 90 17.26 -9.73 26.45
C SER A 90 18.00 -8.63 27.21
N LEU A 91 17.74 -7.36 26.88
CA LEU A 91 18.33 -6.20 27.57
C LEU A 91 17.91 -6.14 29.03
N ASN A 92 16.62 -6.32 29.31
CA ASN A 92 16.10 -6.40 30.67
C ASN A 92 16.80 -7.47 31.51
N ARG A 93 17.06 -8.65 30.94
CA ARG A 93 17.80 -9.72 31.64
C ARG A 93 19.24 -9.30 31.93
N MET A 94 19.92 -8.66 30.99
CA MET A 94 21.27 -8.13 31.22
C MET A 94 21.28 -7.03 32.27
N HIS A 95 20.36 -6.07 32.20
CA HIS A 95 20.23 -5.00 33.19
C HIS A 95 19.97 -5.55 34.59
N LYS A 96 19.06 -6.52 34.74
CA LYS A 96 18.79 -7.16 36.02
C LYS A 96 20.00 -7.90 36.59
N LYS A 97 20.84 -8.51 35.73
CA LYS A 97 21.99 -9.29 36.16
C LYS A 97 23.21 -8.41 36.49
N TYR A 98 23.46 -7.37 35.71
CA TYR A 98 24.69 -6.59 35.76
C TYR A 98 24.50 -5.15 36.25
N GLY A 99 23.25 -4.67 36.37
CA GLY A 99 22.91 -3.30 36.77
C GLY A 99 23.21 -2.23 35.71
N LYS A 100 23.77 -2.63 34.56
CA LYS A 100 24.18 -1.76 33.45
C LYS A 100 24.14 -2.49 32.11
N ILE A 101 24.01 -1.72 31.03
CA ILE A 101 24.03 -2.19 29.64
C ILE A 101 25.03 -1.33 28.86
N GLY A 102 25.79 -1.95 27.96
CA GLY A 102 26.64 -1.23 27.01
C GLY A 102 25.96 -0.94 25.68
N GLU A 103 26.28 0.18 25.03
CA GLU A 103 25.77 0.49 23.69
C GLU A 103 26.16 -0.56 22.65
N ASN A 104 27.33 -1.18 22.80
CA ASN A 104 27.76 -2.32 22.01
C ASN A 104 26.79 -3.51 22.12
N GLN A 105 26.24 -3.77 23.30
CA GLN A 105 25.26 -4.85 23.53
C GLN A 105 23.91 -4.50 22.89
N ILE A 106 23.47 -3.24 22.98
CA ILE A 106 22.26 -2.73 22.32
C ILE A 106 22.41 -2.86 20.80
N ARG A 107 23.54 -2.43 20.24
CA ARG A 107 23.84 -2.52 18.81
C ARG A 107 23.83 -3.96 18.30
N ASN A 108 24.43 -4.88 19.06
CA ASN A 108 24.40 -6.31 18.72
C ASN A 108 22.97 -6.88 18.74
N LEU A 109 22.16 -6.53 19.75
CA LEU A 109 20.79 -7.02 19.84
C LEU A 109 19.87 -6.39 18.78
N ALA A 110 20.05 -5.11 18.47
CA ALA A 110 19.37 -4.44 17.36
C ALA A 110 19.62 -5.20 16.05
N HIS A 111 20.88 -5.54 15.76
CA HIS A 111 21.25 -6.33 14.59
C HIS A 111 20.64 -7.73 14.60
N VAL A 112 20.76 -8.48 15.71
CA VAL A 112 20.24 -9.87 15.83
C VAL A 112 18.72 -9.92 15.67
N HIS A 113 18.00 -8.97 16.27
CA HIS A 113 16.54 -8.94 16.24
C HIS A 113 15.95 -8.15 15.07
N LYS A 114 16.80 -7.58 14.20
CA LYS A 114 16.40 -6.74 13.06
C LYS A 114 15.51 -5.57 13.49
N VAL A 115 15.94 -4.90 14.56
CA VAL A 115 15.31 -3.69 15.09
C VAL A 115 16.26 -2.53 14.85
N ASP A 116 15.71 -1.33 14.67
CA ASP A 116 16.53 -0.13 14.57
C ASP A 116 17.27 0.14 15.90
N PHE A 117 18.53 0.55 15.80
CA PHE A 117 19.37 0.79 16.97
C PHE A 117 18.90 1.99 17.78
N ASP A 118 18.52 3.08 17.11
CA ASP A 118 18.11 4.31 17.78
C ASP A 118 16.76 4.12 18.48
N ASP A 119 15.82 3.41 17.83
CA ASP A 119 14.54 3.03 18.45
C ASP A 119 14.75 2.15 19.69
N LEU A 120 15.59 1.11 19.59
CA LEU A 120 15.87 0.22 20.72
C LEU A 120 16.59 0.93 21.86
N LYS A 121 17.54 1.82 21.54
CA LYS A 121 18.26 2.64 22.52
C LYS A 121 17.32 3.59 23.24
N LYS A 122 16.42 4.25 22.51
CA LYS A 122 15.40 5.14 23.08
C LYS A 122 14.47 4.38 24.02
N GLU A 123 13.98 3.20 23.61
CA GLU A 123 13.15 2.35 24.46
C GLU A 123 13.88 1.95 25.78
N CYS A 124 15.19 1.70 25.72
CA CYS A 124 15.98 1.45 26.94
C CYS A 124 16.07 2.67 27.86
N GLN A 125 16.19 3.88 27.29
CA GLN A 125 16.20 5.13 28.05
C GLN A 125 14.85 5.41 28.69
N ASP A 126 13.75 5.18 27.95
CA ASP A 126 12.37 5.34 28.42
C ASP A 126 12.05 4.35 29.57
N ASN A 127 12.67 3.18 29.56
CA ASN A 127 12.60 2.19 30.65
C ASN A 127 13.65 2.41 31.77
N CYS A 128 14.29 3.59 31.83
CA CYS A 128 15.25 3.98 32.86
C CYS A 128 16.45 3.02 33.04
N MET A 129 16.93 2.41 31.95
CA MET A 129 18.10 1.52 32.01
C MET A 129 19.41 2.32 32.05
N ASN A 130 20.39 1.86 32.83
CA ASN A 130 21.71 2.47 32.89
C ASN A 130 22.56 2.05 31.68
N ILE A 131 22.71 2.95 30.70
CA ILE A 131 23.43 2.73 29.43
C ILE A 131 24.82 3.38 29.49
N PHE A 132 25.85 2.66 29.05
CA PHE A 132 27.24 3.13 28.97
C PHE A 132 27.80 2.94 27.56
N GLU A 133 28.77 3.77 27.14
CA GLU A 133 29.38 3.68 25.81
C GLU A 133 29.94 2.28 25.50
N PHE A 134 30.49 1.61 26.52
CA PHE A 134 31.02 0.25 26.38
C PHE A 134 30.81 -0.56 27.65
N ALA A 135 30.25 -1.77 27.51
CA ALA A 135 30.26 -2.78 28.55
C ALA A 135 30.93 -4.04 28.02
N GLU A 136 31.89 -4.60 28.77
CA GLU A 136 32.53 -5.87 28.41
C GLU A 136 31.46 -6.96 28.29
N VAL A 137 31.48 -7.69 27.18
CA VAL A 137 30.72 -8.94 27.06
C VAL A 137 31.34 -9.91 28.06
N PRO A 138 30.56 -10.52 28.98
CA PRO A 138 31.12 -11.49 29.91
C PRO A 138 31.85 -12.56 29.11
N LYS A 139 33.16 -12.70 29.34
CA LYS A 139 33.89 -13.87 28.85
C LYS A 139 33.17 -15.07 29.46
N HIS A 140 32.73 -16.01 28.62
CA HIS A 140 32.36 -17.33 29.15
C HIS A 140 33.58 -17.78 29.94
N ASP A 141 33.44 -17.94 31.26
CA ASP A 141 34.42 -18.69 32.03
C ASP A 141 34.47 -20.05 31.35
N SER A 142 35.54 -20.29 30.61
CA SER A 142 35.92 -21.59 30.13
C SER A 142 36.12 -22.43 31.38
N VAL A 143 35.06 -23.13 31.75
CA VAL A 143 35.10 -24.20 32.74
C VAL A 143 36.12 -25.20 32.21
N MET A 144 37.31 -25.19 32.82
CA MET A 144 38.24 -26.33 32.75
C MET A 144 37.66 -27.51 33.51
#